data_AF-A0AAW3AZ50-F1
#
_entry.id   AF-A0AAW3AZ50-F1
#
_cell.length_a   1.000
_cell.length_b   1.000
_cell.length_c   1.000
_cell.angle_alpha   90.00
_cell.angle_beta   90.00
_cell.angle_gamma   90.00
#
_symmetry.space_group_name_H-M   'P 1'
#
loop_
_entity.id
_entity.type
_entity.pdbx_description
1 polymer ?
#
loop_
_entity_poly.entity_id
_entity_poly.type
_entity_poly.pdbx_seq_one_letter_code
_entity_poly.pdbx_strand_id
1 'polypeptide(L)'
;PLVQHAFDGFNSCLFAYGQTGSGKTYTMMGADVKTLGGEGSGVTPRICLEIFARKASVEAEGHSRWSVELGYVEVYNERVSDLLGKRKKGAKDGGEEVHVDVREHPSRGVFLEGQRVVEVGCLDDVVRLIELGNGVRHTAATKMNERSSRSHAIIMLLLREERTMTTTSGETIRTAGKNSRMNLVDLAGSERVAQSQVEGQQFKEATHINLSLTTLGRVIDVLADMAKKGARAQYTVAPFRDSKLTFILRDSLGGNSKTFMIATVSPSALNYEETLSTLRYASRARDIVNVAQVNEDPRARRIRELEEQMADMRKAMAGGDPAYVSELKEKLTLLESEAQKRAADLQALEREREKNEIRDLMLKATEAERLELLERADALEQEVALSRAQAERMELENKRLRSEE
;
A
#
# COMPACT_ATOMS: atom_id res chain seq x y z
N PRO A 1 5.98 -4.47 -18.76
CA PRO A 1 4.50 -4.34 -18.72
C PRO A 1 3.94 -3.72 -17.43
N LEU A 2 4.33 -4.21 -16.23
CA LEU A 2 3.84 -3.70 -14.94
C LEU A 2 4.00 -2.17 -14.78
N VAL A 3 5.17 -1.64 -15.14
CA VAL A 3 5.43 -0.20 -15.07
C VAL A 3 4.50 0.58 -16.01
N GLN A 4 4.36 0.12 -17.26
CA GLN A 4 3.43 0.74 -18.22
C GLN A 4 1.99 0.75 -17.70
N HIS A 5 1.50 -0.38 -17.15
CA HIS A 5 0.17 -0.43 -16.55
C HIS A 5 -0.01 0.60 -15.42
N ALA A 6 1.02 0.84 -14.62
CA ALA A 6 0.97 1.82 -13.54
C ALA A 6 0.83 3.26 -14.08
N PHE A 7 1.58 3.64 -15.12
CA PHE A 7 1.43 4.93 -15.80
C PHE A 7 0.12 5.06 -16.61
N ASP A 8 -0.46 3.94 -17.03
CA ASP A 8 -1.80 3.90 -17.64
C ASP A 8 -2.93 4.01 -16.61
N GLY A 9 -2.61 4.05 -15.31
CA GLY A 9 -3.58 4.19 -14.22
C GLY A 9 -4.20 2.87 -13.78
N PHE A 10 -3.66 1.72 -14.16
CA PHE A 10 -4.13 0.43 -13.66
C PHE A 10 -3.43 0.06 -12.36
N ASN A 11 -4.21 -0.40 -11.38
CA ASN A 11 -3.63 -1.11 -10.23
C ASN A 11 -2.93 -2.38 -10.71
N SER A 12 -1.86 -2.75 -10.04
CA SER A 12 -1.10 -3.95 -10.35
C SER A 12 -0.69 -4.69 -9.08
N CYS A 13 -0.53 -6.01 -9.19
CA CYS A 13 0.01 -6.82 -8.12
C CYS A 13 0.97 -7.85 -8.69
N LEU A 14 2.14 -7.99 -8.09
CA LEU A 14 3.09 -9.05 -8.36
C LEU A 14 3.38 -9.76 -7.05
N PHE A 15 3.11 -11.06 -6.99
CA PHE A 15 3.43 -11.85 -5.80
C PHE A 15 4.27 -13.08 -6.15
N ALA A 16 5.30 -13.33 -5.33
CA ALA A 16 6.09 -14.55 -5.40
C ALA A 16 5.53 -15.60 -4.42
N TYR A 17 5.35 -16.83 -4.90
CA TYR A 17 4.79 -17.95 -4.14
C TYR A 17 5.68 -19.20 -4.31
N GLY A 18 5.77 -20.01 -3.26
CA GLY A 18 6.55 -21.25 -3.24
C GLY A 18 7.11 -21.55 -1.85
N GLN A 19 7.75 -22.72 -1.69
CA GLN A 19 8.31 -23.12 -0.40
C GLN A 19 9.48 -22.23 0.05
N THR A 20 9.86 -22.27 1.31
CA THR A 20 11.10 -21.64 1.78
C THR A 20 12.30 -22.22 1.03
N GLY A 21 13.22 -21.34 0.64
CA GLY A 21 14.39 -21.70 -0.17
C GLY A 21 14.13 -21.85 -1.68
N SER A 22 12.89 -21.71 -2.17
CA SER A 22 12.57 -21.80 -3.61
C SER A 22 13.02 -20.59 -4.43
N GLY A 23 13.38 -19.47 -3.79
CA GLY A 23 13.84 -18.25 -4.47
C GLY A 23 12.84 -17.09 -4.52
N LYS A 24 11.79 -17.07 -3.68
CA LYS A 24 10.82 -15.95 -3.61
C LYS A 24 11.50 -14.59 -3.38
N THR A 25 12.19 -14.43 -2.25
CA THR A 25 12.91 -13.20 -1.89
C THR A 25 14.03 -12.88 -2.88
N TYR A 26 14.78 -13.88 -3.34
CA TYR A 26 15.80 -13.70 -4.38
C TYR A 26 15.20 -13.12 -5.67
N THR A 27 14.02 -13.59 -6.08
CA THR A 27 13.33 -13.05 -7.26
C THR A 27 12.83 -11.63 -7.00
N MET A 28 12.18 -11.39 -5.85
CA MET A 28 11.57 -10.10 -5.56
C MET A 28 12.61 -9.00 -5.30
N MET A 29 13.71 -9.31 -4.60
CA MET A 29 14.67 -8.32 -4.13
C MET A 29 16.08 -8.52 -4.71
N GLY A 30 16.50 -9.77 -4.93
CA GLY A 30 17.86 -10.12 -5.34
C GLY A 30 18.66 -10.78 -4.21
N ALA A 31 19.95 -11.00 -4.44
CA ALA A 31 20.85 -11.58 -3.43
C ALA A 31 21.21 -10.59 -2.32
N ASP A 32 21.43 -9.32 -2.68
CA ASP A 32 21.83 -8.28 -1.73
C ASP A 32 21.11 -6.96 -2.02
N VAL A 33 20.40 -6.46 -1.01
CA VAL A 33 19.70 -5.17 -0.98
C VAL A 33 20.67 -3.99 -1.16
N LYS A 34 21.96 -4.17 -0.86
CA LYS A 34 22.98 -3.13 -1.08
C LYS A 34 23.45 -3.04 -2.53
N THR A 35 23.16 -4.05 -3.34
CA THR A 35 23.53 -4.12 -4.76
C THR A 35 22.37 -3.79 -5.70
N LEU A 36 21.25 -3.27 -5.16
CA LEU A 36 20.09 -2.86 -5.93
C LEU A 36 20.52 -1.82 -6.99
N GLY A 37 20.38 -2.19 -8.26
CA GLY A 37 20.88 -1.46 -9.43
C GLY A 37 21.89 -2.24 -10.30
N GLY A 38 22.50 -3.32 -9.78
CA GLY A 38 23.42 -4.20 -10.52
C GLY A 38 22.76 -5.45 -11.12
N GLU A 39 23.55 -6.29 -11.80
CA GLU A 39 23.06 -7.54 -12.43
C GLU A 39 22.34 -8.50 -11.46
N GLY A 40 22.74 -8.52 -10.17
CA GLY A 40 22.13 -9.36 -9.13
C GLY A 40 20.80 -8.85 -8.56
N SER A 41 20.27 -7.73 -9.06
CA SER A 41 19.03 -7.11 -8.57
C SER A 41 17.80 -7.94 -8.93
N GLY A 42 16.89 -8.10 -7.96
CA GLY A 42 15.58 -8.72 -8.18
C GLY A 42 14.61 -7.82 -8.96
N VAL A 43 13.34 -8.21 -8.99
CA VAL A 43 12.29 -7.54 -9.77
C VAL A 43 11.92 -6.17 -9.19
N THR A 44 11.81 -6.04 -7.87
CA THR A 44 11.43 -4.79 -7.18
C THR A 44 12.34 -3.61 -7.50
N PRO A 45 13.67 -3.67 -7.29
CA PRO A 45 14.56 -2.55 -7.63
C PRO A 45 14.54 -2.21 -9.13
N ARG A 46 14.43 -3.20 -10.01
CA ARG A 46 14.35 -3.01 -11.47
C ARG A 46 13.06 -2.28 -11.86
N ILE A 47 11.94 -2.65 -11.24
CA ILE A 47 10.67 -1.93 -11.41
C ILE A 47 10.82 -0.47 -10.96
N CYS A 48 11.44 -0.22 -9.81
CA CYS A 48 11.64 1.15 -9.32
C CYS A 48 12.52 1.99 -10.26
N LEU A 49 13.64 1.44 -10.76
CA LEU A 49 14.47 2.11 -11.76
C LEU A 49 13.68 2.50 -13.01
N GLU A 50 12.92 1.55 -13.55
CA GLU A 50 12.10 1.77 -14.74
C GLU A 50 10.97 2.78 -14.47
N ILE A 51 10.36 2.78 -13.27
CA ILE A 51 9.38 3.79 -12.86
C ILE A 51 10.00 5.18 -12.92
N PHE A 52 11.19 5.38 -12.34
CA PHE A 52 11.82 6.71 -12.32
C PHE A 52 12.30 7.15 -13.71
N ALA A 53 12.80 6.24 -14.53
CA ALA A 53 13.16 6.53 -15.93
C ALA A 53 11.91 6.93 -16.75
N ARG A 54 10.82 6.17 -16.61
CA ARG A 54 9.56 6.45 -17.29
C ARG A 54 8.92 7.74 -16.80
N LYS A 55 8.96 8.01 -15.50
CA LYS A 55 8.54 9.28 -14.88
C LYS A 55 9.27 10.45 -15.54
N ALA A 56 10.60 10.42 -15.57
CA ALA A 56 11.39 11.49 -16.17
C ALA A 56 11.04 11.72 -17.66
N SER A 57 10.83 10.63 -18.42
CA SER A 57 10.42 10.71 -19.82
C SER A 57 9.03 11.34 -20.00
N VAL A 58 8.04 10.96 -19.20
CA VAL A 58 6.66 11.47 -19.31
C VAL A 58 6.56 12.91 -18.82
N GLU A 59 7.27 13.26 -17.74
CA GLU A 59 7.30 14.63 -17.22
C GLU A 59 7.99 15.60 -18.18
N ALA A 60 8.96 15.14 -18.98
CA ALA A 60 9.61 15.95 -20.01
C ALA A 60 8.67 16.40 -21.14
N GLU A 61 7.51 15.75 -21.31
CA GLU A 61 6.47 16.16 -22.25
C GLU A 61 5.69 17.41 -21.77
N GLY A 62 5.83 17.80 -20.49
CA GLY A 62 5.39 19.10 -19.96
C GLY A 62 3.92 19.21 -19.53
N HIS A 63 3.12 18.15 -19.64
CA HIS A 63 1.68 18.18 -19.32
C HIS A 63 1.30 17.42 -18.04
N SER A 64 2.23 16.69 -17.44
CA SER A 64 1.96 15.81 -16.31
C SER A 64 3.14 15.77 -15.37
N ARG A 65 2.86 15.81 -14.08
CA ARG A 65 3.80 15.57 -12.99
C ARG A 65 3.37 14.31 -12.26
N TRP A 66 4.30 13.45 -11.88
CA TRP A 66 4.02 12.21 -11.21
C TRP A 66 4.66 12.21 -9.82
N SER A 67 3.92 11.82 -8.79
CA SER A 67 4.49 11.47 -7.50
C SER A 67 4.51 9.95 -7.33
N VAL A 68 5.52 9.46 -6.61
CA VAL A 68 5.66 8.04 -6.27
C VAL A 68 5.79 7.96 -4.75
N GLU A 69 4.87 7.28 -4.10
CA GLU A 69 4.90 7.05 -2.65
C GLU A 69 5.14 5.56 -2.38
N LEU A 70 5.95 5.25 -1.37
CA LEU A 70 6.28 3.90 -0.95
C LEU A 70 5.70 3.62 0.45
N GLY A 71 4.92 2.56 0.56
CA GLY A 71 4.56 1.92 1.82
C GLY A 71 5.23 0.55 1.93
N TYR A 72 5.55 0.12 3.15
CA TYR A 72 6.12 -1.21 3.38
C TYR A 72 5.54 -1.83 4.64
N VAL A 73 4.89 -2.98 4.51
CA VAL A 73 4.22 -3.67 5.63
C VAL A 73 4.61 -5.13 5.70
N GLU A 74 4.52 -5.68 6.90
CA GLU A 74 4.62 -7.11 7.17
C GLU A 74 3.27 -7.63 7.66
N VAL A 75 2.82 -8.76 7.13
CA VAL A 75 1.71 -9.54 7.69
C VAL A 75 2.31 -10.74 8.42
N TYR A 76 2.16 -10.78 9.74
CA TYR A 76 2.63 -11.87 10.58
C TYR A 76 1.58 -12.20 11.63
N ASN A 77 1.23 -13.48 11.77
CA ASN A 77 0.27 -13.95 12.78
C ASN A 77 -1.06 -13.16 12.76
N GLU A 78 -1.60 -12.91 11.57
CA GLU A 78 -2.82 -12.11 11.33
C GLU A 78 -2.80 -10.67 11.89
N ARG A 79 -1.61 -10.13 12.14
CA ARG A 79 -1.37 -8.71 12.41
C ARG A 79 -0.64 -8.08 11.24
N VAL A 80 -0.96 -6.81 10.98
CA VAL A 80 -0.29 -6.01 9.95
C VAL A 80 0.58 -4.99 10.65
N SER A 81 1.89 -5.05 10.44
CA SER A 81 2.87 -4.14 11.02
C SER A 81 3.40 -3.21 9.93
N ASP A 82 3.31 -1.90 10.16
CA ASP A 82 3.91 -0.88 9.32
C ASP A 82 5.42 -0.81 9.59
N LEU A 83 6.21 -1.23 8.61
CA LEU A 83 7.66 -1.30 8.71
C LEU A 83 8.33 0.08 8.57
N LEU A 84 7.58 1.10 8.15
CA LEU A 84 8.04 2.48 8.03
C LEU A 84 7.48 3.39 9.12
N GLY A 85 6.65 2.87 10.02
CA GLY A 85 5.99 3.61 11.10
C GLY A 85 6.98 4.27 12.06
N LYS A 86 6.68 5.50 12.50
CA LYS A 86 7.51 6.21 13.49
C LYS A 86 7.29 5.59 14.87
N ARG A 87 8.35 5.04 15.46
CA ARG A 87 8.32 4.51 16.83
C ARG A 87 8.23 5.64 17.87
N LYS A 88 7.48 5.44 18.96
CA LYS A 88 7.39 6.40 20.08
C LYS A 88 8.78 6.62 20.69
N LYS A 89 9.16 7.88 20.93
CA LYS A 89 10.41 8.24 21.65
C LYS A 89 10.31 7.71 23.09
N GLY A 90 11.30 6.95 23.54
CA GLY A 90 11.37 6.39 24.90
C GLY A 90 11.08 4.89 25.02
N ALA A 91 10.67 4.23 23.93
CA ALA A 91 10.64 2.76 23.90
C ALA A 91 12.08 2.22 23.95
N LYS A 92 12.43 1.46 24.99
CA LYS A 92 13.73 0.79 25.13
C LYS A 92 14.03 -0.09 23.90
N ASP A 93 15.31 -0.35 23.64
CA ASP A 93 15.84 -1.10 22.50
C ASP A 93 14.90 -2.23 22.00
N GLY A 94 14.45 -2.08 20.75
CA GLY A 94 13.48 -2.98 20.11
C GLY A 94 12.02 -2.55 20.22
N GLY A 95 11.76 -1.25 20.02
CA GLY A 95 10.46 -0.59 20.19
C GLY A 95 9.25 -1.29 19.53
N GLU A 96 8.10 -1.09 20.18
CA GLU A 96 6.79 -1.65 19.88
C GLU A 96 6.44 -1.60 18.38
N GLU A 97 5.96 -2.73 17.85
CA GLU A 97 5.52 -2.81 16.45
C GLU A 97 4.37 -1.83 16.20
N VAL A 98 4.46 -1.05 15.12
CA VAL A 98 3.37 -0.15 14.72
C VAL A 98 2.37 -0.96 13.93
N HIS A 99 1.27 -1.34 14.57
CA HIS A 99 0.20 -2.09 13.90
C HIS A 99 -0.79 -1.18 13.18
N VAL A 100 -1.31 -1.64 12.04
CA VAL A 100 -2.29 -0.93 11.21
C VAL A 100 -3.49 -1.81 10.88
N ASP A 101 -4.65 -1.18 10.69
CA ASP A 101 -5.89 -1.90 10.40
C ASP A 101 -6.18 -1.95 8.90
N VAL A 102 -6.65 -3.12 8.44
CA VAL A 102 -7.13 -3.31 7.07
C VAL A 102 -8.61 -2.88 7.00
N ARG A 103 -8.90 -1.87 6.19
CA ARG A 103 -10.26 -1.33 5.99
C ARG A 103 -10.65 -1.32 4.52
N GLU A 104 -11.93 -1.17 4.26
CA GLU A 104 -12.51 -1.11 2.91
C GLU A 104 -13.31 0.18 2.77
N HIS A 105 -13.10 0.90 1.67
CA HIS A 105 -13.88 2.08 1.31
C HIS A 105 -14.58 1.87 -0.04
N PRO A 106 -15.85 2.26 -0.23
CA PRO A 106 -16.59 2.03 -1.47
C PRO A 106 -15.89 2.53 -2.73
N SER A 107 -15.19 3.66 -2.65
CA SER A 107 -14.46 4.24 -3.81
C SER A 107 -12.96 3.95 -3.85
N ARG A 108 -12.32 3.62 -2.72
CA ARG A 108 -10.85 3.43 -2.66
C ARG A 108 -10.45 1.95 -2.64
N GLY A 109 -11.40 1.03 -2.49
CA GLY A 109 -11.11 -0.37 -2.27
C GLY A 109 -10.49 -0.63 -0.90
N VAL A 110 -9.67 -1.68 -0.82
CA VAL A 110 -9.02 -2.05 0.45
C VAL A 110 -7.77 -1.21 0.70
N PHE A 111 -7.69 -0.59 1.88
CA PHE A 111 -6.57 0.25 2.32
C PHE A 111 -6.14 -0.07 3.76
N LEU A 112 -4.95 0.37 4.12
CA LEU A 112 -4.41 0.27 5.48
C LEU A 112 -4.58 1.62 6.19
N GLU A 113 -5.40 1.64 7.24
CA GLU A 113 -5.61 2.85 8.04
C GLU A 113 -4.41 3.09 8.96
N GLY A 114 -3.87 4.32 8.92
CA GLY A 114 -2.72 4.70 9.75
C GLY A 114 -1.35 4.28 9.17
N GLN A 115 -1.31 3.60 8.02
CA GLN A 115 -0.05 3.26 7.36
C GLN A 115 0.71 4.52 6.93
N ARG A 116 2.00 4.57 7.25
CA ARG A 116 2.92 5.55 6.72
C ARG A 116 3.32 5.19 5.29
N VAL A 117 3.07 6.13 4.38
CA VAL A 117 3.62 6.16 3.03
C VAL A 117 4.61 7.31 2.91
N VAL A 118 5.67 7.13 2.13
CA VAL A 118 6.76 8.10 2.00
C VAL A 118 7.02 8.38 0.53
N GLU A 119 7.01 9.65 0.12
CA GLU A 119 7.38 10.03 -1.24
C GLU A 119 8.85 9.67 -1.53
N VAL A 120 9.10 9.08 -2.70
CA VAL A 120 10.42 8.65 -3.18
C VAL A 120 10.70 9.26 -4.56
N GLY A 121 11.91 9.77 -4.75
CA GLY A 121 12.34 10.42 -5.99
C GLY A 121 13.33 9.62 -6.82
N CYS A 122 14.06 8.70 -6.19
CA CYS A 122 15.05 7.85 -6.87
C CYS A 122 15.16 6.45 -6.24
N LEU A 123 15.97 5.59 -6.88
CA LEU A 123 16.22 4.24 -6.36
C LEU A 123 16.84 4.28 -4.96
N ASP A 124 17.77 5.20 -4.69
CA ASP A 124 18.42 5.29 -3.38
C ASP A 124 17.42 5.53 -2.25
N ASP A 125 16.37 6.32 -2.48
CA ASP A 125 15.30 6.53 -1.49
C ASP A 125 14.58 5.23 -1.18
N VAL A 126 14.28 4.45 -2.22
CA VAL A 126 13.62 3.15 -2.10
C VAL A 126 14.50 2.17 -1.34
N VAL A 127 15.78 2.07 -1.69
CA VAL A 127 16.76 1.20 -1.01
C VAL A 127 16.82 1.50 0.48
N ARG A 128 16.95 2.79 0.85
CA ARG A 128 17.01 3.21 2.26
C ARG A 128 15.74 2.82 3.04
N LEU A 129 14.56 2.95 2.43
CA LEU A 129 13.29 2.56 3.08
C LEU A 129 13.16 1.03 3.22
N ILE A 130 13.62 0.26 2.23
CA ILE A 130 13.63 -1.20 2.29
C ILE A 130 14.61 -1.68 3.37
N GLU A 131 15.82 -1.10 3.45
CA GLU A 131 16.79 -1.42 4.50
C GLU A 131 16.25 -1.11 5.89
N LEU A 132 15.59 0.06 6.06
CA LEU A 132 14.92 0.43 7.31
C LEU A 132 13.88 -0.63 7.70
N GLY A 133 12.98 -0.97 6.78
CA GLY A 133 11.92 -1.96 7.04
C GLY A 133 12.46 -3.36 7.29
N ASN A 134 13.52 -3.78 6.60
CA ASN A 134 14.18 -5.06 6.82
C ASN A 134 14.90 -5.11 8.19
N GLY A 135 15.49 -3.99 8.63
CA GLY A 135 16.04 -3.86 9.99
C GLY A 135 14.97 -4.06 11.06
N VAL A 136 13.78 -3.49 10.85
CA VAL A 136 12.61 -3.72 11.73
C VAL A 136 12.23 -5.20 11.75
N ARG A 137 12.09 -5.85 10.59
CA ARG A 137 11.79 -7.29 10.51
C ARG A 137 12.83 -8.16 11.22
N HIS A 138 14.12 -7.85 11.05
CA HIS A 138 15.21 -8.62 11.66
C HIS A 138 15.25 -8.50 13.19
N THR A 139 15.14 -7.29 13.74
CA THR A 139 15.10 -7.09 15.21
C THR A 139 13.94 -7.83 15.88
N ALA A 140 12.83 -7.99 15.17
CA ALA A 140 11.68 -8.73 15.63
C ALA A 140 11.88 -10.26 15.51
N ALA A 141 12.63 -10.72 14.50
CA ALA A 141 13.01 -12.12 14.31
C ALA A 141 13.98 -12.65 15.39
N THR A 142 14.96 -11.83 15.82
CA THR A 142 15.90 -12.22 16.89
C THR A 142 15.25 -12.54 18.24
N LYS A 143 13.98 -12.17 18.44
CA LYS A 143 13.20 -12.49 19.65
C LYS A 143 12.36 -13.77 19.51
N MET A 144 12.07 -14.26 18.28
CA MET A 144 11.21 -15.43 18.01
C MET A 144 11.53 -16.07 16.64
N ASN A 145 12.43 -17.06 16.59
CA ASN A 145 12.71 -17.95 15.43
C ASN A 145 12.84 -17.26 14.04
N GLU A 146 12.96 -18.05 12.96
CA GLU A 146 13.12 -17.58 11.57
C GLU A 146 11.83 -16.92 11.03
N ARG A 147 11.50 -15.72 11.52
CA ARG A 147 10.28 -14.94 11.20
C ARG A 147 10.12 -14.63 9.70
N SER A 148 11.21 -14.46 8.96
CA SER A 148 11.19 -14.13 7.53
C SER A 148 10.57 -15.22 6.65
N SER A 149 10.69 -16.49 7.03
CA SER A 149 10.07 -17.62 6.31
C SER A 149 8.56 -17.72 6.56
N ARG A 150 8.06 -17.06 7.61
CA ARG A 150 6.70 -17.20 8.14
C ARG A 150 5.87 -15.91 8.06
N SER A 151 6.46 -14.82 7.59
CA SER A 151 5.79 -13.53 7.39
C SER A 151 5.68 -13.16 5.92
N HIS A 152 4.63 -12.42 5.57
CA HIS A 152 4.46 -11.87 4.22
C HIS A 152 4.94 -10.43 4.20
N ALA A 153 5.72 -10.07 3.21
CA ALA A 153 6.19 -8.70 3.01
C ALA A 153 5.50 -8.08 1.80
N ILE A 154 4.95 -6.87 1.98
CA ILE A 154 4.23 -6.16 0.94
C ILE A 154 4.82 -4.76 0.81
N ILE A 155 5.51 -4.50 -0.29
CA ILE A 155 5.90 -3.17 -0.73
C ILE A 155 4.79 -2.61 -1.61
N MET A 156 4.30 -1.42 -1.29
CA MET A 156 3.24 -0.75 -2.04
C MET A 156 3.83 0.50 -2.67
N LEU A 157 3.77 0.59 -4.00
CA LEU A 157 4.10 1.81 -4.73
C LEU A 157 2.79 2.47 -5.18
N LEU A 158 2.56 3.71 -4.73
CA LEU A 158 1.41 4.51 -5.14
C LEU A 158 1.91 5.56 -6.12
N LEU A 159 1.43 5.52 -7.35
CA LEU A 159 1.76 6.49 -8.39
C LEU A 159 0.54 7.40 -8.58
N ARG A 160 0.78 8.71 -8.57
CA ARG A 160 -0.27 9.72 -8.76
C ARG A 160 0.18 10.73 -9.80
N GLU A 161 -0.66 10.96 -10.79
CA GLU A 161 -0.50 12.00 -11.80
C GLU A 161 -1.17 13.30 -11.32
N GLU A 162 -0.46 14.40 -11.46
CA GLU A 162 -0.95 15.77 -11.34
C GLU A 162 -0.85 16.39 -12.75
N ARG A 163 -1.99 16.66 -13.37
CA ARG A 163 -2.03 17.31 -14.69
C ARG A 163 -2.03 18.82 -14.52
N THR A 164 -1.30 19.48 -15.40
CA THR A 164 -1.20 20.94 -15.44
C THR A 164 -1.75 21.47 -16.76
N MET A 165 -2.68 22.43 -16.67
CA MET A 165 -3.22 23.14 -17.82
C MET A 165 -3.03 24.64 -17.63
N THR A 166 -2.56 25.32 -18.67
CA THR A 166 -2.44 26.78 -18.69
C THR A 166 -3.66 27.39 -19.37
N THR A 167 -4.32 28.34 -18.70
CA THR A 167 -5.45 29.08 -19.26
C THR A 167 -4.98 30.10 -20.30
N THR A 168 -5.94 30.64 -21.06
CA THR A 168 -5.68 31.71 -22.03
C THR A 168 -5.19 33.01 -21.36
N SER A 169 -5.47 33.18 -20.06
CA SER A 169 -4.97 34.29 -19.23
C SER A 169 -3.58 34.03 -18.62
N GLY A 170 -2.98 32.86 -18.87
CA GLY A 170 -1.68 32.45 -18.32
C GLY A 170 -1.74 31.85 -16.92
N GLU A 171 -2.94 31.61 -16.37
CA GLU A 171 -3.12 30.95 -15.08
C GLU A 171 -2.85 29.45 -15.19
N THR A 172 -2.22 28.87 -14.18
CA THR A 172 -1.95 27.43 -14.14
C THR A 172 -2.98 26.72 -13.27
N ILE A 173 -3.82 25.89 -13.90
CA ILE A 173 -4.77 25.00 -13.24
C ILE A 173 -4.11 23.64 -13.07
N ARG A 174 -4.20 23.08 -11.86
CA ARG A 174 -3.71 21.73 -11.54
C ARG A 174 -4.86 20.86 -11.10
N THR A 175 -4.89 19.62 -11.60
CA THR A 175 -5.94 18.65 -11.30
C THR A 175 -5.33 17.26 -11.12
N ALA A 176 -5.98 16.41 -10.31
CA ALA A 176 -5.59 15.01 -10.24
C ALA A 176 -5.82 14.31 -11.59
N GLY A 177 -4.86 13.48 -11.99
CA GLY A 177 -4.95 12.63 -13.18
C GLY A 177 -5.17 11.17 -12.81
N LYS A 178 -4.46 10.29 -13.53
CA LYS A 178 -4.44 8.86 -13.27
C LYS A 178 -3.76 8.54 -11.94
N ASN A 179 -4.26 7.50 -11.29
CA ASN A 179 -3.68 6.95 -10.08
C ASN A 179 -3.47 5.44 -10.26
N SER A 180 -2.45 4.88 -9.63
CA SER A 180 -2.28 3.43 -9.58
C SER A 180 -1.60 2.99 -8.29
N ARG A 181 -2.00 1.81 -7.81
CA ARG A 181 -1.32 1.09 -6.74
C ARG A 181 -0.65 -0.15 -7.30
N MET A 182 0.64 -0.29 -7.08
CA MET A 182 1.41 -1.50 -7.37
C MET A 182 1.81 -2.20 -6.07
N ASN A 183 1.30 -3.40 -5.85
CA ASN A 183 1.69 -4.25 -4.72
C ASN A 183 2.76 -5.24 -5.16
N LEU A 184 3.92 -5.23 -4.51
CA LEU A 184 5.01 -6.17 -4.71
C LEU A 184 5.11 -7.04 -3.45
N VAL A 185 4.75 -8.30 -3.58
CA VAL A 185 4.49 -9.20 -2.45
C VAL A 185 5.49 -10.35 -2.44
N ASP A 186 6.19 -10.50 -1.32
CA ASP A 186 7.00 -11.68 -1.00
C ASP A 186 6.24 -12.48 0.07
N LEU A 187 5.63 -13.60 -0.34
CA LEU A 187 4.82 -14.41 0.57
C LEU A 187 5.69 -15.28 1.47
N ALA A 188 5.13 -15.71 2.60
CA ALA A 188 5.70 -16.76 3.43
C ALA A 188 5.89 -18.08 2.66
N GLY A 189 6.67 -19.01 3.22
CA GLY A 189 6.83 -20.36 2.70
C GLY A 189 5.50 -21.11 2.57
N SER A 190 5.25 -21.73 1.41
CA SER A 190 4.04 -22.53 1.16
C SER A 190 4.06 -23.92 1.77
N GLU A 191 5.21 -24.36 2.28
CA GLU A 191 5.41 -25.68 2.84
C GLU A 191 4.53 -25.93 4.06
N ARG A 192 4.07 -27.17 4.20
CA ARG A 192 3.30 -27.57 5.37
C ARG A 192 4.22 -27.66 6.57
N VAL A 193 3.99 -26.82 7.57
CA VAL A 193 4.64 -26.97 8.88
C VAL A 193 4.12 -28.28 9.50
N ALA A 194 5.02 -29.24 9.71
CA ALA A 194 4.68 -30.48 10.43
C ALA A 194 4.17 -30.12 11.83
N GLN A 195 2.91 -30.43 12.11
CA GLN A 195 2.24 -30.11 13.38
C GLN A 195 2.73 -30.97 14.56
N SER A 196 3.78 -31.78 14.40
CA SER A 196 3.89 -33.03 15.14
C SER A 196 4.51 -32.97 16.54
N GLN A 197 5.01 -31.86 17.08
CA GLN A 197 5.62 -31.86 18.44
C GLN A 197 5.56 -30.53 19.22
N VAL A 198 4.71 -29.58 18.83
CA VAL A 198 4.74 -28.24 19.41
C VAL A 198 3.47 -28.00 20.24
N GLU A 199 3.60 -27.93 21.57
CA GLU A 199 2.49 -27.61 22.48
C GLU A 199 2.49 -26.11 22.86
N GLY A 200 1.33 -25.56 23.21
CA GLY A 200 1.21 -24.20 23.77
C GLY A 200 1.18 -23.05 22.75
N GLN A 201 1.84 -21.93 23.06
CA GLN A 201 1.75 -20.67 22.29
C GLN A 201 2.32 -20.80 20.87
N GLN A 202 3.34 -21.65 20.71
CA GLN A 202 3.94 -21.98 19.41
C GLN A 202 3.00 -22.81 18.51
N PHE A 203 2.04 -23.57 19.08
CA PHE A 203 1.00 -24.27 18.31
C PHE A 203 -0.04 -23.31 17.73
N LYS A 204 -0.47 -22.31 18.53
CA LYS A 204 -1.37 -21.24 18.07
C LYS A 204 -0.70 -20.42 16.96
N GLU A 205 0.58 -20.11 17.14
CA GLU A 205 1.39 -19.45 16.12
C GLU A 205 1.50 -20.28 14.84
N ALA A 206 1.84 -21.57 14.92
CA ALA A 206 1.92 -22.47 13.75
C ALA A 206 0.58 -22.57 12.99
N THR A 207 -0.55 -22.54 13.70
CA THR A 207 -1.90 -22.55 13.11
C THR A 207 -2.20 -21.25 12.35
N HIS A 208 -1.83 -20.11 12.93
CA HIS A 208 -2.11 -18.78 12.36
C HIS A 208 -1.13 -18.40 11.24
N ILE A 209 0.11 -18.88 11.25
CA ILE A 209 1.09 -18.64 10.17
C ILE A 209 0.53 -19.14 8.83
N ASN A 210 0.00 -20.36 8.81
CA ASN A 210 -0.54 -20.96 7.60
C ASN A 210 -1.99 -20.56 7.29
N LEU A 211 -2.67 -19.85 8.20
CA LEU A 211 -4.03 -19.38 7.97
C LEU A 211 -4.09 -18.49 6.73
N SER A 212 -3.21 -17.50 6.64
CA SER A 212 -3.10 -16.59 5.49
C SER A 212 -2.96 -17.32 4.14
N LEU A 213 -2.03 -18.27 4.01
CA LEU A 213 -1.80 -19.03 2.78
C LEU A 213 -2.90 -20.06 2.49
N THR A 214 -3.45 -20.70 3.52
CA THR A 214 -4.59 -21.63 3.38
C THR A 214 -5.82 -20.88 2.88
N THR A 215 -6.11 -19.72 3.47
CA THR A 215 -7.20 -18.84 3.04
C THR A 215 -6.95 -18.30 1.64
N LEU A 216 -5.72 -17.94 1.30
CA LEU A 216 -5.36 -17.55 -0.08
C LEU A 216 -5.67 -18.68 -1.07
N GLY A 217 -5.33 -19.93 -0.74
CA GLY A 217 -5.70 -21.10 -1.55
C GLY A 217 -7.20 -21.25 -1.73
N ARG A 218 -7.98 -21.17 -0.63
CA ARG A 218 -9.45 -21.21 -0.69
C ARG A 218 -10.03 -20.11 -1.56
N VAL A 219 -9.50 -18.88 -1.46
CA VAL A 219 -9.93 -17.75 -2.31
C VAL A 219 -9.66 -18.04 -3.78
N ILE A 220 -8.46 -18.52 -4.12
CA ILE A 220 -8.09 -18.86 -5.49
C ILE A 220 -9.00 -19.95 -6.05
N ASP A 221 -9.28 -20.99 -5.27
CA ASP A 221 -10.14 -22.09 -5.70
C ASP A 221 -11.57 -21.62 -5.98
N VAL A 222 -12.12 -20.79 -5.10
CA VAL A 222 -13.45 -20.22 -5.28
C VAL A 222 -13.50 -19.35 -6.53
N LEU A 223 -12.51 -18.48 -6.73
CA LEU A 223 -12.47 -17.58 -7.89
C LEU A 223 -12.27 -18.32 -9.22
N ALA A 224 -11.39 -19.33 -9.25
CA ALA A 224 -11.15 -20.16 -10.42
C ALA A 224 -12.41 -20.96 -10.82
N ASP A 225 -13.16 -21.45 -9.83
CA ASP A 225 -14.43 -22.14 -10.06
C ASP A 225 -15.53 -21.20 -10.55
N MET A 226 -15.59 -19.97 -10.01
CA MET A 226 -16.52 -18.93 -10.45
C MET A 226 -16.29 -18.58 -11.92
N ALA A 227 -15.03 -18.41 -12.33
CA ALA A 227 -14.67 -18.10 -13.71
C ALA A 227 -15.18 -19.15 -14.71
N LYS A 228 -15.21 -20.43 -14.31
CA LYS A 228 -15.72 -21.54 -15.14
C LYS A 228 -17.25 -21.63 -15.14
N LYS A 229 -17.91 -21.32 -14.02
CA LYS A 229 -19.36 -21.49 -13.83
C LYS A 229 -20.17 -20.27 -14.27
N GLY A 230 -19.54 -19.13 -14.53
CA GLY A 230 -20.18 -17.92 -15.03
C GLY A 230 -21.34 -17.46 -14.14
N ALA A 231 -22.48 -17.11 -14.75
CA ALA A 231 -23.66 -16.59 -14.04
C ALA A 231 -24.24 -17.54 -12.98
N ARG A 232 -23.94 -18.86 -13.02
CA ARG A 232 -24.40 -19.82 -11.99
C ARG A 232 -23.67 -19.69 -10.65
N ALA A 233 -22.60 -18.90 -10.58
CA ALA A 233 -21.82 -18.69 -9.36
C ALA A 233 -22.23 -17.43 -8.56
N GLN A 234 -23.34 -16.77 -8.93
CA GLN A 234 -23.76 -15.45 -8.42
C GLN A 234 -23.90 -15.35 -6.89
N TYR A 235 -24.01 -16.47 -6.17
CA TYR A 235 -24.13 -16.53 -4.70
C TYR A 235 -22.89 -17.03 -3.97
N THR A 236 -21.83 -17.38 -4.69
CA THR A 236 -20.59 -17.82 -4.04
C THR A 236 -19.80 -16.57 -3.65
N VAL A 237 -19.25 -16.53 -2.44
CA VAL A 237 -18.42 -15.41 -1.97
C VAL A 237 -17.07 -15.96 -1.56
N ALA A 238 -16.00 -15.43 -2.14
CA ALA A 238 -14.65 -15.82 -1.75
C ALA A 238 -14.32 -15.29 -0.34
N PRO A 239 -13.69 -16.09 0.53
CA PRO A 239 -13.47 -15.77 1.95
C PRO A 239 -12.31 -14.80 2.17
N PHE A 240 -12.31 -13.63 1.52
CA PHE A 240 -11.22 -12.66 1.62
C PHE A 240 -11.00 -12.14 3.05
N ARG A 241 -12.05 -12.10 3.87
CA ARG A 241 -12.01 -11.57 5.24
C ARG A 241 -11.46 -12.58 6.27
N ASP A 242 -11.31 -13.85 5.90
CA ASP A 242 -10.81 -14.90 6.79
C ASP A 242 -9.30 -14.75 7.08
N SER A 243 -8.58 -13.91 6.33
CA SER A 243 -7.20 -13.52 6.66
C SER A 243 -6.89 -12.07 6.27
N LYS A 244 -5.98 -11.42 7.00
CA LYS A 244 -5.52 -10.05 6.68
C LYS A 244 -4.82 -9.99 5.33
N LEU A 245 -4.01 -11.00 4.99
CA LEU A 245 -3.34 -11.08 3.69
C LEU A 245 -4.35 -11.08 2.54
N THR A 246 -5.33 -12.01 2.57
CA THR A 246 -6.34 -12.07 1.52
C THR A 246 -7.19 -10.81 1.48
N PHE A 247 -7.45 -10.19 2.63
CA PHE A 247 -8.22 -8.97 2.65
C PHE A 247 -7.46 -7.83 1.96
N ILE A 248 -6.17 -7.64 2.27
CA ILE A 248 -5.29 -6.67 1.59
C ILE A 248 -5.22 -6.93 0.08
N LEU A 249 -5.14 -8.20 -0.32
CA LEU A 249 -5.04 -8.62 -1.72
C LEU A 249 -6.40 -8.78 -2.42
N ARG A 250 -7.51 -8.38 -1.80
CA ARG A 250 -8.85 -8.57 -2.39
C ARG A 250 -8.99 -7.94 -3.77
N ASP A 251 -8.47 -6.73 -3.96
CA ASP A 251 -8.50 -6.07 -5.27
C ASP A 251 -7.55 -6.74 -6.28
N SER A 252 -6.54 -7.46 -5.78
CA SER A 252 -5.55 -8.17 -6.59
C SER A 252 -6.06 -9.50 -7.14
N LEU A 253 -7.05 -10.14 -6.52
CA LEU A 253 -7.55 -11.46 -6.94
C LEU A 253 -9.03 -11.34 -7.26
N GLY A 254 -9.39 -11.41 -8.54
CA GLY A 254 -10.78 -11.24 -9.00
C GLY A 254 -11.31 -9.80 -8.94
N GLY A 255 -10.46 -8.80 -8.67
CA GLY A 255 -10.82 -7.40 -8.51
C GLY A 255 -10.24 -6.45 -9.56
N ASN A 256 -10.16 -5.17 -9.21
CA ASN A 256 -9.56 -4.11 -10.03
C ASN A 256 -8.02 -4.10 -9.89
N SER A 257 -7.36 -5.03 -10.56
CA SER A 257 -5.89 -5.09 -10.63
C SER A 257 -5.39 -5.95 -11.80
N LYS A 258 -4.25 -5.59 -12.38
CA LYS A 258 -3.45 -6.44 -13.26
C LYS A 258 -2.51 -7.27 -12.39
N THR A 259 -2.84 -8.55 -12.18
CA THR A 259 -2.12 -9.39 -11.22
C THR A 259 -1.25 -10.44 -11.89
N PHE A 260 -0.05 -10.60 -11.35
CA PHE A 260 0.99 -11.52 -11.81
C PHE A 260 1.45 -12.37 -10.64
N MET A 261 1.60 -13.66 -10.89
CA MET A 261 2.12 -14.63 -9.93
C MET A 261 3.45 -15.16 -10.45
N ILE A 262 4.47 -15.16 -9.60
CA ILE A 262 5.71 -15.91 -9.84
C ILE A 262 5.70 -17.14 -8.93
N ALA A 263 5.51 -18.30 -9.55
CA ALA A 263 5.65 -19.59 -8.87
C ALA A 263 7.13 -20.00 -8.86
N THR A 264 7.75 -19.96 -7.69
CA THR A 264 9.15 -20.36 -7.47
C THR A 264 9.19 -21.80 -6.97
N VAL A 265 10.06 -22.63 -7.55
CA VAL A 265 10.11 -24.07 -7.27
C VAL A 265 11.54 -24.54 -7.07
N SER A 266 11.72 -25.64 -6.34
CA SER A 266 13.02 -26.28 -6.17
C SER A 266 13.19 -27.38 -7.23
N PRO A 267 14.37 -27.50 -7.88
CA PRO A 267 14.63 -28.61 -8.79
C PRO A 267 14.97 -29.92 -8.07
N SER A 268 15.12 -29.90 -6.74
CA SER A 268 15.53 -31.08 -5.96
C SER A 268 14.40 -32.10 -5.87
N ALA A 269 14.73 -33.38 -6.09
CA ALA A 269 13.80 -34.50 -5.90
C ALA A 269 13.26 -34.59 -4.45
N LEU A 270 14.01 -34.10 -3.46
CA LEU A 270 13.57 -34.04 -2.06
C LEU A 270 12.36 -33.11 -1.86
N ASN A 271 12.18 -32.15 -2.76
CA ASN A 271 11.15 -31.13 -2.72
C ASN A 271 10.03 -31.38 -3.74
N TYR A 272 9.91 -32.63 -4.24
CA TYR A 272 8.95 -32.98 -5.30
C TYR A 272 7.51 -32.62 -4.94
N GLU A 273 7.04 -32.99 -3.74
CA GLU A 273 5.66 -32.75 -3.31
C GLU A 273 5.33 -31.26 -3.20
N GLU A 274 6.22 -30.46 -2.63
CA GLU A 274 6.05 -29.01 -2.49
C GLU A 274 6.12 -28.28 -3.84
N THR A 275 6.99 -28.75 -4.74
CA THR A 275 7.05 -28.28 -6.13
C THR A 275 5.76 -28.58 -6.87
N LEU A 276 5.22 -29.81 -6.77
CA LEU A 276 3.96 -30.18 -7.39
C LEU A 276 2.78 -29.38 -6.83
N SER A 277 2.75 -29.17 -5.51
CA SER A 277 1.75 -28.33 -4.83
C SER A 277 1.77 -26.90 -5.38
N THR A 278 2.95 -26.29 -5.49
CA THR A 278 3.16 -24.95 -6.04
C THR A 278 2.68 -24.84 -7.49
N LEU A 279 2.99 -25.83 -8.34
CA LEU A 279 2.57 -25.84 -9.74
C LEU A 279 1.06 -25.99 -9.90
N ARG A 280 0.42 -26.84 -9.07
CA ARG A 280 -1.05 -26.98 -9.03
C ARG A 280 -1.71 -25.66 -8.63
N TYR A 281 -1.16 -25.01 -7.61
CA TYR A 281 -1.62 -23.70 -7.14
C TYR A 281 -1.54 -22.65 -8.24
N ALA A 282 -0.39 -22.56 -8.93
CA ALA A 282 -0.20 -21.65 -10.05
C ALA A 282 -1.16 -21.93 -11.22
N SER A 283 -1.40 -23.21 -11.52
CA SER A 283 -2.37 -23.60 -12.56
C SER A 283 -3.80 -23.18 -12.21
N ARG A 284 -4.18 -23.20 -10.92
CA ARG A 284 -5.52 -22.72 -10.48
C ARG A 284 -5.58 -21.19 -10.50
N ALA A 285 -4.54 -20.51 -10.03
CA ALA A 285 -4.45 -19.06 -10.03
C ALA A 285 -4.57 -18.45 -11.43
N ARG A 286 -4.02 -19.12 -12.46
CA ARG A 286 -4.14 -18.72 -13.87
C ARG A 286 -5.59 -18.61 -14.35
N ASP A 287 -6.50 -19.43 -13.79
CA ASP A 287 -7.91 -19.46 -14.22
C ASP A 287 -8.73 -18.29 -13.62
N ILE A 288 -8.16 -17.48 -12.72
CA ILE A 288 -8.82 -16.31 -12.15
C ILE A 288 -8.89 -15.19 -13.18
N VAL A 289 -10.06 -14.56 -13.30
CA VAL A 289 -10.29 -13.41 -14.17
C VAL A 289 -10.43 -12.15 -13.34
N ASN A 290 -9.56 -11.17 -13.57
CA ASN A 290 -9.62 -9.85 -12.94
C ASN A 290 -10.33 -8.84 -13.87
N VAL A 291 -11.00 -7.85 -13.25
CA VAL A 291 -11.65 -6.73 -13.96
C VAL A 291 -10.87 -5.46 -13.68
N ALA A 292 -9.71 -5.33 -14.34
CA ALA A 292 -8.84 -4.17 -14.20
C ALA A 292 -9.40 -2.94 -14.94
N GLN A 293 -9.46 -1.81 -14.25
CA GLN A 293 -9.97 -0.52 -14.73
C GLN A 293 -8.93 0.57 -14.49
N VAL A 294 -8.95 1.62 -15.32
CA VAL A 294 -8.12 2.81 -15.14
C VAL A 294 -8.68 3.62 -13.96
N ASN A 295 -7.87 3.86 -12.94
CA ASN A 295 -8.24 4.68 -11.80
C ASN A 295 -7.96 6.15 -12.12
N GLU A 296 -9.00 6.87 -12.51
CA GLU A 296 -8.97 8.27 -12.89
C GLU A 296 -10.33 8.86 -12.51
N ASP A 297 -10.37 10.08 -11.96
CA ASP A 297 -11.64 10.76 -11.68
C ASP A 297 -12.40 10.97 -13.00
N PRO A 298 -13.71 10.64 -13.10
CA PRO A 298 -14.48 10.87 -14.32
C PRO A 298 -14.43 12.33 -14.84
N ARG A 299 -14.32 13.31 -13.93
CA ARG A 299 -14.17 14.74 -14.27
C ARG A 299 -12.79 15.00 -14.87
N ALA A 300 -11.73 14.44 -14.27
CA ALA A 300 -10.37 14.52 -14.78
C ALA A 300 -10.23 13.85 -16.16
N ARG A 301 -10.82 12.66 -16.32
CA ARG A 301 -10.89 11.95 -17.61
C ARG A 301 -11.51 12.83 -18.68
N ARG A 302 -12.63 13.49 -18.37
CA ARG A 302 -13.30 14.35 -19.34
C ARG A 302 -12.44 15.55 -19.75
N ILE A 303 -11.69 16.13 -18.82
CA ILE A 303 -10.73 17.21 -19.14
C ILE A 303 -9.66 16.68 -20.10
N ARG A 304 -9.08 15.51 -19.80
CA ARG A 304 -8.08 14.87 -20.68
C ARG A 304 -8.61 14.55 -22.07
N GLU A 305 -9.82 14.03 -22.20
CA GLU A 305 -10.46 13.77 -23.50
C GLU A 305 -10.61 15.06 -24.33
N LEU A 306 -10.95 16.18 -23.67
CA LEU A 306 -11.00 17.49 -24.33
C LEU A 306 -9.59 17.94 -24.76
N GLU A 307 -8.58 17.78 -23.91
CA GLU A 307 -7.17 18.09 -24.24
C GLU A 307 -6.66 17.30 -25.45
N GLU A 308 -6.95 15.98 -25.50
CA GLU A 308 -6.58 15.12 -26.63
C GLU A 308 -7.29 15.57 -27.92
N GLN A 309 -8.58 15.88 -27.86
CA GLN A 309 -9.33 16.44 -29.00
C GLN A 309 -8.73 17.76 -29.49
N MET A 310 -8.36 18.66 -28.57
CA MET A 310 -7.72 19.93 -28.91
C MET A 310 -6.36 19.73 -29.58
N ALA A 311 -5.55 18.79 -29.10
CA ALA A 311 -4.25 18.47 -29.68
C ALA A 311 -4.38 17.91 -31.11
N ASP A 312 -5.34 17.02 -31.34
CA ASP A 312 -5.59 16.46 -32.67
C ASP A 312 -6.14 17.50 -33.64
N MET A 313 -7.02 18.40 -33.17
CA MET A 313 -7.49 19.54 -33.97
C MET A 313 -6.36 20.49 -34.35
N ARG A 314 -5.47 20.83 -33.41
CA ARG A 314 -4.28 21.66 -33.69
C ARG A 314 -3.37 21.02 -34.74
N LYS A 315 -3.21 19.69 -34.73
CA LYS A 315 -2.48 18.96 -35.78
C LYS A 315 -3.20 19.02 -37.13
N ALA A 316 -4.52 18.83 -37.15
CA ALA A 316 -5.33 18.89 -38.38
C ALA A 316 -5.29 20.27 -39.05
N MET A 317 -5.11 21.35 -38.26
CA MET A 317 -4.96 22.71 -38.79
C MET A 317 -3.61 22.96 -39.50
N ALA A 318 -2.60 22.10 -39.31
CA ALA A 318 -1.26 22.30 -39.88
C ALA A 318 -1.16 22.04 -41.41
N GLY A 319 -2.27 21.70 -42.08
CA GLY A 319 -2.29 21.46 -43.53
C GLY A 319 -3.67 21.53 -44.20
N GLY A 320 -4.65 22.16 -43.55
CA GLY A 320 -6.03 22.26 -44.05
C GLY A 320 -6.32 23.50 -44.91
N ASP A 321 -7.40 23.46 -45.68
CA ASP A 321 -7.95 24.62 -46.41
C ASP A 321 -8.29 25.77 -45.42
N PRO A 322 -7.96 27.04 -45.73
CA PRO A 322 -8.32 28.21 -44.92
C PRO A 322 -9.76 28.23 -44.38
N ALA A 323 -10.76 27.81 -45.16
CA ALA A 323 -12.15 27.79 -44.70
C ALA A 323 -12.38 26.75 -43.59
N TYR A 324 -11.82 25.56 -43.76
CA TYR A 324 -11.87 24.47 -42.78
C TYR A 324 -11.06 24.80 -41.52
N VAL A 325 -9.91 25.46 -41.67
CA VAL A 325 -9.09 25.93 -40.54
C VAL A 325 -9.83 26.99 -39.72
N SER A 326 -10.62 27.87 -40.35
CA SER A 326 -11.42 28.87 -39.63
C SER A 326 -12.49 28.21 -38.74
N GLU A 327 -13.21 27.23 -39.27
CA GLU A 327 -14.21 26.47 -38.52
C GLU A 327 -13.58 25.67 -37.36
N LEU A 328 -12.42 25.04 -37.60
CA LEU A 328 -11.66 24.33 -36.56
C LEU A 328 -11.19 25.28 -35.44
N LYS A 329 -10.79 26.51 -35.76
CA LYS A 329 -10.39 27.51 -34.75
C LYS A 329 -11.54 27.88 -33.84
N GLU A 330 -12.74 28.12 -34.38
CA GLU A 330 -13.92 28.43 -33.57
C GLU A 330 -14.32 27.26 -32.65
N LYS A 331 -14.21 26.03 -33.16
CA LYS A 331 -14.48 24.84 -32.34
C LYS A 331 -13.41 24.63 -31.27
N LEU A 332 -12.14 24.92 -31.59
CA LEU A 332 -11.03 24.83 -30.65
C LEU A 332 -11.21 25.80 -29.48
N THR A 333 -11.59 27.06 -29.73
CA THR A 333 -11.80 28.05 -28.66
C THR A 333 -12.95 27.65 -27.72
N LEU A 334 -14.03 27.05 -28.25
CA LEU A 334 -15.12 26.51 -27.44
C LEU A 334 -14.66 25.36 -26.53
N LEU A 335 -13.90 24.41 -27.08
CA LEU A 335 -13.36 23.27 -26.32
C LEU A 335 -12.35 23.73 -25.25
N GLU A 336 -11.49 24.71 -25.58
CA GLU A 336 -10.56 25.31 -24.62
C GLU A 336 -11.30 25.94 -23.45
N SER A 337 -12.37 26.70 -23.71
CA SER A 337 -13.19 27.31 -22.66
C SER A 337 -13.89 26.25 -21.79
N GLU A 338 -14.42 25.18 -22.41
CA GLU A 338 -15.06 24.09 -21.67
C GLU A 338 -14.06 23.34 -20.78
N ALA A 339 -12.88 23.01 -21.30
CA ALA A 339 -11.83 22.33 -20.56
C ALA A 339 -11.36 23.18 -19.36
N GLN A 340 -11.11 24.47 -19.59
CA GLN A 340 -10.72 25.42 -18.52
C GLN A 340 -11.75 25.50 -17.42
N LYS A 341 -13.04 25.63 -17.76
CA LYS A 341 -14.11 25.68 -16.76
C LYS A 341 -14.16 24.40 -15.93
N ARG A 342 -14.15 23.24 -16.58
CA ARG A 342 -14.19 21.94 -15.88
C ARG A 342 -12.98 21.72 -14.98
N ALA A 343 -11.80 22.13 -15.43
CA ALA A 343 -10.58 22.00 -14.64
C ALA A 343 -10.58 22.92 -13.42
N ALA A 344 -11.08 24.16 -13.56
CA ALA A 344 -11.25 25.08 -12.44
C ALA A 344 -12.26 24.53 -11.40
N ASP A 345 -13.40 23.99 -11.86
CA ASP A 345 -14.40 23.37 -11.00
C ASP A 345 -13.82 22.15 -10.24
N LEU A 346 -13.04 21.31 -10.93
CA LEU A 346 -12.37 20.16 -10.32
C LEU A 346 -11.33 20.60 -9.27
N GLN A 347 -10.48 21.57 -9.61
CA GLN A 347 -9.48 22.10 -8.70
C GLN A 347 -10.12 22.74 -7.44
N ALA A 348 -11.25 23.43 -7.59
CA ALA A 348 -11.98 23.99 -6.46
C ALA A 348 -12.51 22.90 -5.52
N LEU A 349 -13.06 21.81 -6.08
CA LEU A 349 -13.52 20.66 -5.31
C LEU A 349 -12.37 19.97 -4.57
N GLU A 350 -11.22 19.80 -5.23
CA GLU A 350 -10.03 19.20 -4.63
C GLU A 350 -9.53 20.03 -3.43
N ARG A 351 -9.44 21.36 -3.60
CA ARG A 351 -9.08 22.28 -2.50
C ARG A 351 -10.06 22.22 -1.32
N GLU A 352 -11.36 22.11 -1.61
CA GLU A 352 -12.37 21.98 -0.56
C GLU A 352 -12.21 20.66 0.20
N ARG A 353 -11.94 19.56 -0.52
CA ARG A 353 -11.70 18.25 0.07
C ARG A 353 -10.44 18.23 0.93
N GLU A 354 -9.33 18.79 0.45
CA GLU A 354 -8.08 18.91 1.23
C GLU A 354 -8.31 19.70 2.51
N LYS A 355 -9.05 20.81 2.43
CA LYS A 355 -9.41 21.62 3.60
C LYS A 355 -10.21 20.82 4.63
N ASN A 356 -11.15 19.98 4.17
CA ASN A 356 -11.93 19.11 5.06
C ASN A 356 -11.07 18.01 5.68
N GLU A 357 -10.16 17.38 4.92
CA GLU A 357 -9.23 16.36 5.43
C GLU A 357 -8.27 16.94 6.48
N ILE A 358 -7.72 18.15 6.25
CA ILE A 358 -6.88 18.85 7.23
C ILE A 358 -7.67 19.17 8.50
N ARG A 359 -8.93 19.62 8.36
CA ARG A 359 -9.81 19.91 9.50
C ARG A 359 -10.06 18.67 10.35
N ASP A 360 -10.33 17.53 9.73
CA ASP A 360 -10.54 16.26 10.42
C ASP A 360 -9.26 15.77 11.13
N LEU A 361 -8.09 15.92 10.49
CA LEU A 361 -6.81 15.61 11.10
C LEU A 361 -6.51 16.51 12.32
N MET A 362 -6.77 17.82 12.20
CA MET A 362 -6.64 18.75 13.33
C MET A 362 -7.59 18.38 14.47
N LEU A 363 -8.82 18.00 14.17
CA LEU A 363 -9.78 17.57 15.19
C LEU A 363 -9.28 16.34 15.94
N LYS A 364 -8.83 15.31 15.22
CA LYS A 364 -8.27 14.09 15.82
C LYS A 364 -7.01 14.37 16.65
N ALA A 365 -6.13 15.26 16.17
CA ALA A 365 -4.93 15.65 16.92
C ALA A 365 -5.30 16.38 18.22
N THR A 366 -6.30 17.29 18.15
CA THR A 366 -6.81 18.00 19.33
C THR A 366 -7.46 17.05 20.33
N GLU A 367 -8.22 16.06 19.85
CA GLU A 367 -8.81 15.02 20.71
C GLU A 367 -7.75 14.15 21.38
N ALA A 368 -6.70 13.76 20.66
CA ALA A 368 -5.58 12.99 21.21
C ALA A 368 -4.81 13.78 22.27
N GLU A 369 -4.51 15.06 22.00
CA GLU A 369 -3.85 15.96 22.97
C GLU A 369 -4.73 16.16 24.21
N ARG A 370 -6.04 16.32 24.03
CA ARG A 370 -6.99 16.40 25.15
C ARG A 370 -6.97 15.14 26.01
N LEU A 371 -6.93 13.96 25.41
CA LEU A 371 -6.84 12.68 26.14
C LEU A 371 -5.52 12.57 26.91
N GLU A 372 -4.39 12.95 26.30
CA GLU A 372 -3.08 12.95 26.97
C GLU A 372 -3.04 13.93 28.15
N LEU A 373 -3.63 15.12 28.01
CA LEU A 373 -3.76 16.07 29.10
C LEU A 373 -4.65 15.57 30.23
N LEU A 374 -5.73 14.84 29.93
CA LEU A 374 -6.58 14.20 30.92
C LEU A 374 -5.83 13.11 31.69
N GLU A 375 -5.12 12.22 31.00
CA GLU A 375 -4.29 11.19 31.66
C GLU A 375 -3.22 11.81 32.55
N ARG A 376 -2.60 12.92 32.10
CA ARG A 376 -1.60 13.64 32.89
C ARG A 376 -2.21 14.34 34.11
N ALA A 377 -3.43 14.88 33.98
CA ALA A 377 -4.16 15.47 35.09
C ALA A 377 -4.51 14.40 36.14
N ASP A 378 -5.04 13.26 35.73
CA ASP A 378 -5.33 12.13 36.61
C ASP A 378 -4.08 11.64 37.37
N ALA A 379 -2.94 11.53 36.68
CA ALA A 379 -1.67 11.15 37.29
C ALA A 379 -1.20 12.18 38.35
N LEU A 380 -1.33 13.48 38.07
CA LEU A 380 -1.00 14.55 39.01
C LEU A 380 -1.94 14.55 40.21
N GLU A 381 -3.24 14.30 40.03
CA GLU A 381 -4.20 14.19 41.13
C GLU A 381 -3.84 13.02 42.08
N GLN A 382 -3.44 11.87 41.53
CA GLN A 382 -2.97 10.74 42.32
C GLN A 382 -1.69 11.08 43.11
N GLU A 383 -0.74 11.77 42.49
CA GLU A 383 0.51 12.20 43.14
C GLU A 383 0.24 13.20 44.28
N VAL A 384 -0.65 14.16 44.06
CA VAL A 384 -1.08 15.12 45.09
C VAL A 384 -1.79 14.41 46.25
N ALA A 385 -2.66 13.44 45.96
CA ALA A 385 -3.34 12.66 47.00
C ALA A 385 -2.37 11.84 47.85
N LEU A 386 -1.38 11.19 47.21
CA LEU A 386 -0.30 10.47 47.90
C LEU A 386 0.53 11.41 48.79
N SER A 387 0.92 12.57 48.26
CA SER A 387 1.69 13.57 49.01
C SER A 387 0.94 14.09 50.23
N ARG A 388 -0.38 14.37 50.09
CA ARG A 388 -1.24 14.77 51.23
C ARG A 388 -1.33 13.69 52.30
N ALA A 389 -1.55 12.43 51.91
CA ALA A 389 -1.62 11.32 52.86
C ALA A 389 -0.29 11.10 53.61
N GLN A 390 0.85 11.31 52.96
CA GLN A 390 2.17 11.27 53.60
C GLN A 390 2.35 12.41 54.60
N ALA A 391 1.93 13.63 54.24
CA ALA A 391 1.98 14.79 55.15
C ALA A 391 1.13 14.56 56.40
N GLU A 392 -0.11 14.07 56.24
CA GLU A 392 -1.00 13.75 57.36
C GLU A 392 -0.40 12.67 58.29
N ARG A 393 0.23 11.63 57.73
CA ARG A 393 0.94 10.62 58.54
C ARG A 393 2.08 11.24 59.34
N MET A 394 2.91 12.08 58.71
CA MET A 394 4.02 12.75 59.40
C MET A 394 3.53 13.69 60.50
N GLU A 395 2.41 14.39 60.31
CA GLU A 395 1.82 15.22 61.36
C GLU A 395 1.34 14.40 62.55
N LEU A 396 0.68 13.26 62.28
CA LEU A 396 0.18 12.34 63.32
C LEU A 396 1.34 11.73 64.13
N GLU A 397 2.41 11.33 63.44
CA GLU A 397 3.63 10.80 64.06
C GLU A 397 4.33 11.86 64.93
N ASN A 398 4.48 13.09 64.42
CA ASN A 398 5.02 14.21 65.20
C ASN A 398 4.17 14.54 66.44
N LYS A 399 2.84 14.51 66.32
CA LYS A 399 1.94 14.70 67.47
C LYS A 399 2.11 13.60 68.51
N ARG A 400 2.26 12.34 68.08
CA ARG A 400 2.48 11.20 68.99
C ARG A 400 3.80 11.35 69.76
N LEU A 401 4.88 11.66 69.05
CA LEU A 401 6.20 11.87 69.66
C LEU A 401 6.19 13.00 70.69
N ARG A 402 5.49 14.10 70.41
CA ARG A 402 5.34 15.23 71.36
C ARG A 402 4.45 14.94 72.57
N SER A 403 3.62 13.89 72.53
CA SER A 403 2.79 13.47 73.67
C SER A 403 3.46 12.41 74.55
N GLU A 404 4.57 11.83 74.08
CA GLU A 404 5.37 10.83 74.80
C GLU A 404 6.56 11.46 75.56
N GLU A 405 6.82 12.76 75.37
CA GLU A 405 7.68 13.63 76.20
C GLU A 405 6.85 14.38 77.26
#